data_AF-A0A699ZWA1-F1
#
_entry.id   AF-A0A699ZWA1-F1
#
_cell.length_a   1.000
_cell.length_b   1.000
_cell.length_c   1.000
_cell.angle_alpha   90.00
_cell.angle_beta   90.00
_cell.angle_gamma   90.00
#
_symmetry.space_group_name_H-M   'P 1'
#
loop_
_entity.id
_entity.type
_entity.pdbx_description
1 polymer ?
#
loop_
_entity_poly.entity_id
_entity_poly.type
_entity_poly.pdbx_seq_one_letter_code
_entity_poly.pdbx_strand_id
1 'polypeptide(L)'
;MHPLGIQNHYVERLHKLYFYNAPTLFVTTWKLLAPFVDPVTRAKVECVAPSQAQDCFSRSFNMDQLPGFVEGGTGPTMLITDLNLCRSNSLGDVELLTAKAQQLQGLQAG
;
A
#
# COMPACT_ATOMS: atom_id res chain seq x y z
N MET A 1 -28.25 16.63 16.50
CA MET A 1 -27.30 15.51 16.37
C MET A 1 -26.71 15.58 14.97
N HIS A 2 -25.46 16.02 14.85
CA HIS A 2 -24.79 16.25 13.56
C HIS A 2 -23.95 15.00 13.24
N PRO A 3 -24.12 14.32 12.09
CA PRO A 3 -23.34 13.14 11.76
C PRO A 3 -21.87 13.54 11.48
N LEU A 4 -20.99 13.23 12.43
CA LEU A 4 -19.54 13.36 12.33
C LEU A 4 -18.95 12.16 11.57
N GLY A 5 -19.38 11.97 10.33
CA GLY A 5 -18.65 11.09 9.41
C GLY A 5 -17.42 11.82 8.88
N ILE A 6 -16.27 11.14 8.82
CA ILE A 6 -15.04 11.64 8.17
C ILE A 6 -15.27 12.18 6.75
N GLN A 7 -16.38 11.79 6.10
CA GLN A 7 -16.78 12.27 4.79
C GLN A 7 -17.24 13.74 4.76
N ASN A 8 -17.70 14.32 5.88
CA ASN A 8 -18.16 15.72 5.91
C ASN A 8 -17.04 16.74 6.14
N HIS A 9 -15.84 16.30 6.57
CA HIS A 9 -14.75 17.22 6.95
C HIS A 9 -13.58 17.25 5.96
N TYR A 10 -13.52 16.31 5.01
CA TYR A 10 -12.43 16.18 4.02
C TYR A 10 -12.94 15.92 2.61
N VAL A 11 -13.99 16.64 2.23
CA VAL A 11 -14.48 16.64 0.85
C VAL A 11 -13.35 17.16 -0.06
N GLU A 12 -13.07 16.47 -1.17
CA GLU A 12 -12.09 16.82 -2.22
C GLU A 12 -10.59 16.55 -1.98
N ARG A 13 -10.18 15.94 -0.86
CA ARG A 13 -8.75 15.61 -0.65
C ARG A 13 -8.23 14.46 -1.51
N LEU A 14 -9.14 13.64 -2.07
CA LEU A 14 -8.77 12.53 -2.93
C LEU A 14 -8.55 13.04 -4.35
N HIS A 15 -7.28 13.14 -4.76
CA HIS A 15 -6.87 13.51 -6.11
C HIS A 15 -7.04 12.32 -7.07
N LYS A 16 -6.52 11.14 -6.69
CA LYS A 16 -6.63 9.91 -7.48
C LYS A 16 -6.52 8.67 -6.58
N LEU A 17 -7.22 7.60 -6.95
CA LEU A 17 -7.31 6.32 -6.27
C LEU A 17 -6.96 5.21 -7.26
N TYR A 18 -5.93 4.44 -6.92
CA TYR A 18 -5.46 3.33 -7.74
C TYR A 18 -5.73 2.00 -7.05
N PHE A 19 -6.49 1.11 -7.70
CA PHE A 19 -6.65 -0.28 -7.28
C PHE A 19 -5.60 -1.15 -7.97
N TYR A 20 -4.46 -1.37 -7.31
CA TYR A 20 -3.37 -2.21 -7.81
C TYR A 20 -3.69 -3.71 -7.65
N ASN A 21 -3.47 -4.48 -8.72
CA ASN A 21 -3.71 -5.93 -8.77
C ASN A 21 -5.12 -6.34 -8.31
N ALA A 22 -6.13 -5.55 -8.68
CA ALA A 22 -7.50 -5.82 -8.29
C ALA A 22 -8.02 -7.13 -8.92
N PRO A 23 -8.72 -7.99 -8.17
CA PRO A 23 -9.34 -9.19 -8.73
C PRO A 23 -10.30 -8.82 -9.87
N THR A 24 -10.36 -9.65 -10.93
CA THR A 24 -11.20 -9.37 -12.10
C THR A 24 -12.66 -9.10 -11.71
N LEU A 25 -13.18 -9.83 -10.71
CA LEU A 25 -14.53 -9.63 -10.17
C LEU A 25 -14.75 -8.21 -9.64
N PHE A 26 -13.74 -7.62 -8.99
CA PHE A 26 -13.81 -6.25 -8.49
C PHE A 26 -13.87 -5.26 -9.66
N VAL A 27 -13.01 -5.44 -10.66
CA VAL A 27 -12.96 -4.57 -11.85
C VAL A 27 -14.28 -4.61 -12.63
N THR A 28 -14.87 -5.80 -12.80
CA THR A 28 -16.16 -5.93 -13.49
C THR A 28 -17.29 -5.29 -12.68
N THR A 29 -17.30 -5.50 -11.37
CA THR A 29 -18.29 -4.87 -10.47
C THR A 29 -18.16 -3.34 -10.52
N TRP A 30 -16.94 -2.80 -10.45
CA TRP A 30 -16.69 -1.38 -10.58
C TRP A 30 -17.19 -0.82 -11.92
N LYS A 31 -16.96 -1.52 -13.04
CA LYS A 31 -17.47 -1.10 -14.36
C LYS A 31 -19.00 -1.06 -14.43
N LEU A 32 -19.69 -1.99 -13.75
CA LEU A 32 -21.16 -2.01 -13.67
C LEU A 32 -21.71 -0.90 -12.77
N LEU A 33 -21.00 -0.54 -11.70
CA LEU A 33 -21.40 0.51 -10.77
C LEU A 33 -21.00 1.92 -11.23
N ALA A 34 -19.91 2.05 -11.99
CA ALA A 34 -19.37 3.30 -12.50
C ALA A 34 -20.39 4.25 -13.17
N PRO A 35 -21.39 3.81 -13.95
CA PRO A 35 -22.40 4.72 -14.51
C PRO A 35 -23.32 5.37 -13.46
N PHE A 36 -23.43 4.79 -12.27
CA PHE A 36 -24.22 5.34 -11.16
C PHE A 36 -23.42 6.30 -10.27
N VAL A 37 -22.11 6.40 -10.49
CA VAL A 37 -21.19 7.24 -9.73
C VAL A 37 -21.00 8.56 -10.49
N ASP A 38 -20.96 9.67 -9.74
CA ASP A 38 -20.69 10.99 -10.30
C ASP A 38 -19.41 10.99 -11.17
N PRO A 39 -19.40 11.63 -12.35
CA PRO A 39 -18.26 11.62 -13.27
C PRO A 39 -16.95 12.11 -12.63
N VAL A 40 -17.02 13.06 -11.69
CA VAL A 40 -15.83 13.56 -10.96
C VAL A 40 -15.27 12.46 -10.07
N THR A 41 -16.13 11.69 -9.41
CA THR A 41 -15.72 10.56 -8.56
C THR A 41 -15.20 9.41 -9.41
N ARG A 42 -15.85 9.12 -10.54
CA ARG A 42 -15.42 8.07 -11.48
C ARG A 42 -14.04 8.35 -12.06
N ALA A 43 -13.74 9.60 -12.43
CA ALA A 43 -12.45 9.99 -13.00
C ALA A 43 -11.27 9.82 -12.02
N LYS A 44 -11.54 9.80 -10.72
CA LYS A 44 -10.52 9.61 -9.68
C LYS A 44 -10.12 8.15 -9.49
N VAL A 45 -10.91 7.18 -9.94
CA VAL A 45 -10.69 5.77 -9.65
C VAL A 45 -10.15 5.02 -10.87
N GLU A 46 -8.99 4.39 -10.72
CA GLU A 46 -8.33 3.63 -11.77
C GLU A 46 -7.92 2.24 -11.26
N CYS A 47 -8.34 1.19 -11.97
CA CYS A 47 -7.92 -0.18 -11.67
C CYS A 47 -6.68 -0.51 -12.51
N VAL A 48 -5.59 -0.88 -11.86
CA VAL A 48 -4.27 -1.04 -12.50
C VAL A 48 -3.84 -2.49 -12.36
N ALA A 49 -3.62 -3.15 -13.50
CA ALA A 49 -3.02 -4.48 -13.55
C ALA A 49 -1.51 -4.41 -13.31
N PRO A 50 -0.87 -5.44 -12.73
CA PRO A 50 0.58 -5.45 -12.49
C PRO A 50 1.40 -5.13 -13.74
N SER A 51 1.02 -5.72 -14.88
CA SER A 51 1.69 -5.51 -16.17
C SER A 51 1.60 -4.08 -16.71
N GLN A 52 0.68 -3.26 -16.21
CA GLN A 52 0.47 -1.87 -16.61
C GLN A 52 0.91 -0.88 -15.53
N ALA A 53 1.33 -1.37 -14.36
CA ALA A 53 1.57 -0.54 -13.19
C ALA A 53 2.74 0.41 -13.38
N GLN A 54 3.85 -0.05 -13.97
CA GLN A 54 5.00 0.81 -14.25
C GLN A 54 4.63 1.98 -15.18
N ASP A 55 3.93 1.70 -16.28
CA ASP A 55 3.50 2.73 -17.25
C ASP A 55 2.46 3.69 -16.69
N CYS A 56 1.56 3.20 -15.83
CA CYS A 56 0.51 4.01 -15.20
C CYS A 56 1.10 4.90 -14.11
N PHE A 57 1.88 4.31 -13.19
CA PHE A 57 2.39 5.02 -12.03
C PHE A 57 3.52 5.99 -12.37
N SER A 58 4.37 5.71 -13.36
CA SER A 58 5.42 6.64 -13.82
C SER A 58 4.89 8.01 -14.29
N ARG A 59 3.59 8.09 -14.65
CA ARG A 59 2.93 9.35 -15.04
C ARG A 59 2.53 10.22 -13.84
N SER A 60 2.39 9.64 -12.65
CA SER A 60 1.87 10.33 -11.45
C SER A 60 2.84 10.33 -10.27
N PHE A 61 3.73 9.34 -10.19
CA PHE A 61 4.65 9.13 -9.08
C PHE A 61 6.08 9.01 -9.59
N ASN A 62 7.03 9.36 -8.75
CA ASN A 62 8.41 8.97 -8.95
C ASN A 62 8.58 7.51 -8.49
N MET A 63 9.19 6.66 -9.32
CA MET A 63 9.33 5.22 -9.04
C MET A 63 10.20 4.94 -7.81
N ASP A 64 11.08 5.86 -7.43
CA ASP A 64 11.91 5.75 -6.23
C ASP A 64 11.10 5.90 -4.93
N GLN A 65 9.87 6.39 -5.02
CA GLN A 65 8.97 6.53 -3.87
C GLN A 65 8.03 5.33 -3.71
N LEU A 66 7.89 4.50 -4.75
CA LEU A 66 7.00 3.36 -4.70
C LEU A 66 7.72 2.15 -4.10
N PRO A 67 7.07 1.40 -3.19
CA PRO A 67 7.65 0.19 -2.63
C PRO A 67 8.03 -0.83 -3.70
N GLY A 68 9.10 -1.58 -3.48
CA GLY A 68 9.58 -2.62 -4.39
C GLY A 68 8.63 -3.79 -4.66
N PHE A 69 7.51 -3.92 -3.95
CA PHE A 69 6.45 -4.89 -4.30
C PHE A 69 5.57 -4.42 -5.47
N VAL A 70 5.63 -3.14 -5.82
CA VAL A 70 4.95 -2.58 -6.98
C VAL A 70 5.87 -2.72 -8.18
N GLU A 71 5.35 -3.21 -9.31
CA GLU A 71 6.14 -3.34 -10.54
C GLU A 71 6.79 -2.00 -10.93
N GLY A 72 8.12 -1.99 -11.02
CA GLY A 72 8.93 -0.81 -11.33
C GLY A 72 9.26 0.10 -10.14
N GLY A 73 8.73 -0.17 -8.94
CA GLY A 73 9.06 0.58 -7.72
C GLY A 73 10.47 0.26 -7.19
N THR A 74 11.22 1.29 -6.82
CA THR A 74 12.58 1.16 -6.25
C THR A 74 12.67 1.66 -4.81
N GLY A 75 11.56 2.16 -4.27
CA GLY A 75 11.46 2.73 -2.94
C GLY A 75 11.51 1.71 -1.80
N PRO A 76 11.85 2.18 -0.59
CA PRO A 76 11.99 1.33 0.58
C PRO A 76 10.65 0.67 0.93
N THR A 77 10.67 -0.66 1.08
CA THR A 77 9.52 -1.41 1.59
C THR A 77 9.70 -1.61 3.09
N MET A 78 8.92 -0.89 3.88
CA MET A 78 8.85 -1.12 5.33
C MET A 78 7.87 -2.26 5.59
N LEU A 79 8.33 -3.36 6.20
CA LEU A 79 7.40 -4.39 6.67
C LEU A 79 6.79 -3.95 7.98
N ILE A 80 5.53 -4.31 8.23
CA ILE A 80 4.85 -4.00 9.51
C ILE A 80 5.61 -4.64 10.69
N THR A 81 6.35 -5.72 10.46
CA THR A 81 7.23 -6.34 11.45
C THR A 81 8.37 -5.40 11.90
N ASP A 82 8.79 -4.45 11.06
CA ASP A 82 9.83 -3.45 11.37
C ASP A 82 9.31 -2.30 12.25
N LEU A 83 7.99 -2.16 12.45
CA LEU A 83 7.45 -1.13 13.36
C LEU A 83 7.86 -1.35 14.83
N ASN A 84 8.15 -2.60 15.21
CA ASN A 84 8.70 -2.90 16.53
C ASN A 84 10.16 -2.45 16.69
N LEU A 85 10.91 -2.26 15.59
CA LEU A 85 12.26 -1.69 15.63
C LEU A 85 12.22 -0.17 15.87
N CYS A 86 11.30 0.55 15.24
CA CYS A 86 11.14 2.00 15.49
C CYS A 86 10.57 2.33 16.88
N ARG A 87 9.96 1.34 17.57
CA ARG A 87 9.44 1.50 18.94
C ARG A 87 10.48 1.14 20.01
N SER A 88 11.51 0.37 19.67
CA SER A 88 12.58 0.05 20.62
C SER A 88 13.61 1.18 20.64
N ASN A 89 13.64 1.90 21.76
CA ASN A 89 14.62 2.95 22.03
C ASN A 89 15.89 2.41 22.73
N SER A 90 16.13 1.09 22.74
CA SER A 90 17.28 0.52 23.46
C SER A 90 18.11 -0.40 22.59
N LEU A 91 19.41 -0.08 22.50
CA LEU A 91 20.43 -0.84 21.79
C LEU A 91 20.50 -2.31 22.26
N GLY A 92 20.10 -2.58 23.51
CA GLY A 92 20.07 -3.91 24.10
C GLY A 92 18.97 -4.82 23.56
N ASP A 93 17.84 -4.26 23.13
CA ASP A 93 16.77 -5.07 22.54
C ASP A 93 17.17 -5.60 21.14
N VAL A 94 17.96 -4.82 20.39
CA VAL A 94 18.44 -5.20 19.06
C VAL A 94 19.46 -6.35 19.15
N GLU A 95 20.39 -6.29 20.10
CA GLU A 95 21.33 -7.39 20.34
C GLU A 95 20.61 -8.66 20.80
N LEU A 96 19.62 -8.55 21.69
CA LEU A 96 18.85 -9.69 22.17
C LEU A 96 18.03 -10.35 21.05
N LEU A 97 17.41 -9.56 20.17
CA LEU A 97 16.65 -10.08 19.04
C LEU A 97 17.56 -10.74 17.99
N THR A 98 18.74 -10.15 17.74
CA THR A 98 19.74 -10.73 16.83
C THR A 98 20.27 -12.05 17.36
N ALA A 99 20.57 -12.13 18.67
CA ALA A 99 21.00 -13.36 19.33
C ALA A 99 19.94 -14.47 19.26
N LYS A 100 18.66 -14.12 19.42
CA LYS A 100 17.55 -15.09 19.31
C LYS A 100 17.31 -15.55 17.88
N ALA A 101 17.44 -14.66 16.89
CA ALA A 101 17.32 -15.03 15.48
C ALA A 101 18.43 -16.02 15.07
N GLN A 102 19.65 -15.80 15.53
CA GLN A 102 20.80 -16.67 15.23
C GLN A 102 20.67 -18.06 15.88
N GLN A 103 20.06 -18.13 17.08
CA GLN A 103 19.70 -19.40 17.73
C GLN A 103 18.65 -20.19 16.96
N LEU A 104 17.64 -19.51 16.39
CA LEU A 104 16.57 -20.17 15.63
C LEU A 104 17.10 -20.73 14.29
N GLN A 105 18.07 -20.07 13.67
CA GLN A 105 18.72 -20.56 12.45
C GLN A 105 19.55 -21.83 12.71
N GLY A 106 20.20 -21.95 13.86
CA GLY A 106 20.91 -23.17 14.25
C GLY A 106 20.00 -24.38 14.48
N LEU A 107 18.73 -24.17 14.81
CA LEU A 107 17.76 -25.24 15.05
C LEU A 107 17.10 -25.77 13.76
N GLN A 108 17.27 -25.10 12.62
CA GLN A 108 16.74 -25.53 11.31
C GLN A 108 17.80 -26.26 10.46
N ALA A 109 19.03 -26.42 10.96
CA ALA A 109 20.15 -27.05 10.26
C ALA A 109 20.60 -28.40 10.87
N GLY A 110 19.80 -29.01 11.74
CA GLY A 110 20.05 -30.31 12.38
C GLY A 110 18.96 -31.33 12.10
#